data_AF-A0A9E1EXC2-F1
#
_entry.id   AF-A0A9E1EXC2-F1
#
_cell.length_a   1.000
_cell.length_b   1.000
_cell.length_c   1.000
_cell.angle_alpha   90.00
_cell.angle_beta   90.00
_cell.angle_gamma   90.00
#
_symmetry.space_group_name_H-M   'P 1'
#
loop_
_entity.id
_entity.type
_entity.pdbx_description
1 polymer ?
#
loop_
_entity_poly.entity_id
_entity_poly.type
_entity_poly.pdbx_seq_one_letter_code
_entity_poly.pdbx_strand_id
1 'polypeptide(L)'
;MRNEAFLRLFAGSGRRKLENGLELCVVPAYEVLQSRREAMDACGEDEQTLGLWMNACLLARAIYRDDARAFSGGEALMRAAPAEQIERWTEDYAALCREENPACSEENAQKAMQALSQEDYERLKWRVLKAFDVLPGEARARRMTDRDYLYCAAQMMLDEREKLDAMCPSCRERAQRRLCPVCGEEMPEENAGFDERRFEELRDAGVCETASSGADETCGAV
;
A
#
# COMPACT_ATOMS: atom_id res chain seq x y z
N MET A 1 3.51 -18.40 2.09
CA MET A 1 3.76 -17.71 3.38
C MET A 1 3.47 -16.25 3.15
N ARG A 2 2.54 -15.63 3.90
CA ARG A 2 2.24 -14.20 3.74
C ARG A 2 3.48 -13.41 4.18
N ASN A 3 3.99 -12.52 3.33
CA ASN A 3 5.13 -11.67 3.70
C ASN A 3 4.72 -10.79 4.90
N GLU A 4 5.49 -10.84 6.00
CA GLU A 4 5.23 -10.00 7.18
C GLU A 4 5.20 -8.50 6.81
N ALA A 5 5.97 -8.07 5.80
CA ALA A 5 5.96 -6.70 5.32
C ALA A 5 4.62 -6.32 4.69
N PHE A 6 4.01 -7.21 3.89
CA PHE A 6 2.69 -6.98 3.30
C PHE A 6 1.60 -6.88 4.37
N LEU A 7 1.63 -7.78 5.36
CA LEU A 7 0.69 -7.75 6.48
C LEU A 7 0.86 -6.51 7.35
N ARG A 8 2.09 -6.10 7.68
CA ARG A 8 2.31 -4.88 8.49
C ARG A 8 1.86 -3.61 7.77
N LEU A 9 2.03 -3.55 6.45
CA LEU A 9 1.72 -2.36 5.66
C LEU A 9 0.20 -2.18 5.41
N PHE A 10 -0.57 -3.27 5.42
CA PHE A 10 -2.01 -3.24 5.10
C PHE A 10 -2.92 -3.79 6.21
N ALA A 11 -2.36 -4.34 7.29
CA ALA A 11 -3.08 -4.79 8.49
C ALA A 11 -2.74 -3.96 9.73
N GLY A 12 -2.18 -2.76 9.53
CA GLY A 12 -1.96 -1.78 10.59
C GLY A 12 -3.24 -1.56 11.40
N SER A 13 -3.07 -1.44 12.73
CA SER A 13 -4.20 -1.27 13.64
C SER A 13 -4.73 0.17 13.63
N GLY A 14 -4.03 1.08 12.96
CA GLY A 14 -4.24 2.51 13.07
C GLY A 14 -3.87 3.05 14.46
N ARG A 15 -3.23 2.25 15.33
CA ARG A 15 -2.97 2.60 16.74
C ARG A 15 -1.51 2.40 17.14
N ARG A 16 -1.03 3.23 18.08
CA ARG A 16 0.30 3.17 18.68
C ARG A 16 0.28 3.49 20.16
N LYS A 17 0.87 2.64 20.99
CA LYS A 17 1.02 2.91 22.43
C LYS A 17 2.04 4.03 22.66
N LEU A 18 1.68 4.95 23.53
CA LEU A 18 2.53 6.00 24.08
C LEU A 18 2.88 5.68 25.55
N GLU A 19 3.70 6.55 26.14
CA GLU A 19 3.97 6.56 27.58
C GLU A 19 2.67 6.74 28.40
N ASN A 20 2.67 6.26 29.65
CA ASN A 20 1.60 6.51 30.64
C ASN A 20 0.21 5.98 30.26
N GLY A 21 0.13 4.91 29.47
CA GLY A 21 -1.14 4.25 29.11
C GLY A 21 -1.97 5.03 28.09
N LEU A 22 -1.36 5.99 27.39
CA LEU A 22 -1.98 6.67 26.26
C LEU A 22 -1.78 5.85 24.98
N GLU A 23 -2.70 5.99 24.03
CA GLU A 23 -2.59 5.42 22.69
C GLU A 23 -2.89 6.49 21.63
N LEU A 24 -2.04 6.61 20.61
CA LEU A 24 -2.31 7.37 19.41
C LEU A 24 -3.13 6.54 18.44
N CYS A 25 -4.09 7.17 17.77
CA CYS A 25 -4.93 6.60 16.73
C CYS A 25 -4.91 7.49 15.49
N VAL A 26 -4.87 6.90 14.30
CA VAL A 26 -4.99 7.62 13.03
C VAL A 26 -6.34 8.31 12.96
N VAL A 27 -6.33 9.63 12.72
CA VAL A 27 -7.53 10.45 12.67
C VAL A 27 -8.13 10.40 11.25
N PRO A 28 -9.44 10.13 11.10
CA PRO A 28 -10.10 10.17 9.79
C PRO A 28 -9.99 11.54 9.12
N ALA A 29 -9.95 11.58 7.79
CA ALA A 29 -9.73 12.81 7.03
C ALA A 29 -10.71 13.95 7.39
N TYR A 30 -11.98 13.63 7.64
CA TYR A 30 -12.98 14.64 8.03
C TYR A 30 -12.67 15.28 9.40
N GLU A 31 -12.13 14.52 10.35
CA GLU A 31 -11.77 15.01 11.67
C GLU A 31 -10.48 15.84 11.64
N VAL A 32 -9.56 15.55 10.72
CA VAL A 32 -8.40 16.41 10.46
C VAL A 32 -8.86 17.78 9.97
N LEU A 33 -9.79 17.82 9.02
CA LEU A 33 -10.37 19.08 8.52
C LEU A 33 -11.12 19.85 9.61
N GLN A 34 -11.87 19.14 10.47
CA GLN A 34 -12.53 19.74 11.62
C GLN A 34 -11.51 20.33 12.61
N SER A 35 -10.42 19.61 12.89
CA SER A 35 -9.35 20.07 13.78
C SER A 35 -8.72 21.37 13.28
N ARG A 36 -8.51 21.47 11.95
CA ARG A 36 -8.03 22.70 11.32
C ARG A 36 -8.99 23.86 11.54
N ARG A 37 -10.29 23.65 11.37
CA ARG A 37 -11.29 24.69 11.61
C ARG A 37 -11.28 25.17 13.06
N GLU A 38 -11.30 24.23 14.01
CA GLU A 38 -11.27 24.57 15.44
C GLU A 38 -9.99 25.29 15.85
N ALA A 39 -8.84 24.93 15.26
CA ALA A 39 -7.59 25.62 15.49
C ALA A 39 -7.61 27.07 14.97
N MET A 40 -8.20 27.30 13.79
CA MET A 40 -8.37 28.65 13.24
C MET A 40 -9.31 29.50 14.10
N ASP A 41 -10.36 28.91 14.66
CA ASP A 41 -11.26 29.61 15.58
C ASP A 41 -10.58 29.91 16.93
N ALA A 42 -9.73 28.99 17.43
CA ALA A 42 -9.09 29.09 18.74
C ALA A 42 -7.83 29.96 18.79
N CYS A 43 -7.06 30.06 17.70
CA CYS A 43 -5.87 30.91 17.67
C CYS A 43 -6.19 32.41 17.70
N GLY A 44 -7.42 32.79 17.33
CA GLY A 44 -7.84 34.18 17.26
C GLY A 44 -6.96 34.98 16.28
N GLU A 45 -6.46 36.14 16.73
CA GLU A 45 -5.62 37.03 15.92
C GLU A 45 -4.13 36.67 15.96
N ASP A 46 -3.71 35.75 16.83
CA ASP A 46 -2.30 35.37 16.97
C ASP A 46 -1.95 34.22 16.02
N GLU A 47 -1.68 34.57 14.76
CA GLU A 47 -1.27 33.62 13.72
C GLU A 47 -0.02 32.81 14.07
N GLN A 48 0.85 33.32 14.97
CA GLN A 48 2.07 32.59 15.38
C GLN A 48 1.73 31.33 16.17
N THR A 49 0.57 31.29 16.84
CA THR A 49 0.12 30.14 17.62
C THR A 49 -0.69 29.13 16.82
N LEU A 50 -1.08 29.46 15.58
CA LEU A 50 -1.95 28.62 14.76
C LEU A 50 -1.40 27.21 14.56
N GLY A 51 -0.10 27.07 14.31
CA GLY A 51 0.54 25.75 14.15
C GLY A 51 0.41 24.88 15.39
N LEU A 52 0.58 25.47 16.58
CA LEU A 52 0.46 24.77 17.85
C LEU A 52 -1.02 24.38 18.13
N TRP A 53 -1.96 25.28 17.83
CA TRP A 53 -3.40 24.99 17.92
C TRP A 53 -3.84 23.89 16.94
N MET A 54 -3.31 23.86 15.72
CA MET A 54 -3.58 22.79 14.76
C MET A 54 -3.13 21.44 15.31
N ASN A 55 -1.92 21.38 15.85
CA ASN A 55 -1.37 20.17 16.46
C ASN A 55 -2.20 19.73 17.67
N ALA A 56 -2.60 20.67 18.54
CA ALA A 56 -3.40 20.37 19.72
C ALA A 56 -4.80 19.85 19.38
N CYS A 57 -5.51 20.50 18.44
CA CYS A 57 -6.84 20.07 18.01
C CYS A 57 -6.82 18.70 17.32
N LEU A 58 -5.76 18.41 16.57
CA LEU A 58 -5.54 17.10 15.95
C LEU A 58 -5.27 16.02 17.01
N LEU A 59 -4.32 16.28 17.92
CA LEU A 59 -3.92 15.31 18.95
C LEU A 59 -5.03 15.03 19.96
N ALA A 60 -5.90 16.00 20.25
CA ALA A 60 -7.08 15.77 21.11
C ALA A 60 -8.04 14.72 20.54
N ARG A 61 -8.00 14.49 19.22
CA ARG A 61 -8.76 13.43 18.55
C ARG A 61 -7.96 12.16 18.34
N ALA A 62 -6.64 12.28 18.26
CA ALA A 62 -5.73 11.17 18.05
C ALA A 62 -5.41 10.40 19.35
N ILE A 63 -5.42 11.05 20.51
CA ILE A 63 -4.97 10.43 21.76
C ILE A 63 -6.14 9.82 22.54
N TYR A 64 -6.03 8.53 22.83
CA TYR A 64 -6.97 7.73 23.60
C TYR A 64 -6.35 7.22 24.90
N ARG A 65 -7.22 6.92 25.86
CA ARG A 65 -6.94 6.18 27.09
C ARG A 65 -8.14 5.27 27.35
N ASP A 66 -7.89 3.97 27.55
CA ASP A 66 -8.94 2.98 27.83
C ASP A 66 -10.13 3.07 26.83
N ASP A 67 -9.82 3.14 25.53
CA ASP A 67 -10.77 3.30 24.41
C ASP A 67 -11.63 4.58 24.39
N ALA A 68 -11.36 5.55 25.27
CA ALA A 68 -11.96 6.88 25.24
C ALA A 68 -10.95 7.97 24.86
N ARG A 69 -11.41 9.08 24.27
CA ARG A 69 -10.53 10.23 24.00
C ARG A 69 -9.96 10.76 25.32
N ALA A 70 -8.64 10.90 25.38
CA ALA A 70 -7.95 11.39 26.57
C ALA A 70 -8.23 12.88 26.82
N PHE A 71 -8.56 13.63 25.78
CA PHE A 71 -8.84 15.06 25.83
C PHE A 71 -10.18 15.38 25.17
N SER A 72 -10.91 16.35 25.72
CA SER A 72 -12.20 16.78 25.18
C SER A 72 -12.08 17.68 23.94
N GLY A 73 -10.90 18.22 23.66
CA GLY A 73 -10.62 19.12 22.53
C GLY A 73 -9.24 19.77 22.64
N GLY A 74 -8.87 20.57 21.63
CA GLY A 74 -7.54 21.20 21.56
C GLY A 74 -7.21 22.09 22.76
N GLU A 75 -8.19 22.84 23.27
CA GLU A 75 -8.00 23.71 24.44
C GLU A 75 -7.66 22.91 25.72
N ALA A 76 -8.31 21.76 25.92
CA ALA A 76 -8.02 20.90 27.05
C ALA A 76 -6.60 20.32 26.96
N LEU A 77 -6.14 20.00 25.74
CA LEU A 77 -4.79 19.52 25.49
C LEU A 77 -3.73 20.63 25.69
N MET A 78 -3.99 21.84 25.18
CA MET A 78 -3.14 23.03 25.40
C MET A 78 -2.95 23.37 26.88
N ARG A 79 -3.96 23.12 27.72
CA ARG A 79 -3.84 23.28 29.18
C ARG A 79 -3.08 22.14 29.86
N ALA A 80 -3.15 20.94 29.30
CA ALA A 80 -2.64 19.73 29.94
C ALA A 80 -1.19 19.41 29.58
N ALA A 81 -0.68 19.94 28.45
CA ALA A 81 0.65 19.63 27.94
C ALA A 81 1.40 20.89 27.49
N PRO A 82 2.70 21.00 27.78
CA PRO A 82 3.54 22.07 27.25
C PRO A 82 3.82 21.87 25.75
N ALA A 83 4.24 22.94 25.06
CA ALA A 83 4.42 22.93 23.61
C ALA A 83 5.41 21.84 23.12
N GLU A 84 6.47 21.59 23.89
CA GLU A 84 7.48 20.56 23.59
C GLU A 84 6.88 19.15 23.59
N GLN A 85 5.91 18.90 24.48
CA GLN A 85 5.22 17.61 24.55
C GLN A 85 4.22 17.45 23.40
N ILE A 86 3.56 18.54 23.00
CA ILE A 86 2.64 18.57 21.86
C ILE A 86 3.42 18.28 20.57
N GLU A 87 4.59 18.88 20.40
CA GLU A 87 5.49 18.62 19.28
C GLU A 87 5.89 17.14 19.23
N ARG A 88 6.39 16.58 20.34
CA ARG A 88 6.77 15.17 20.43
C ARG A 88 5.63 14.21 20.04
N TRP A 89 4.42 14.43 20.56
CA TRP A 89 3.26 13.62 20.15
C TRP A 89 2.86 13.82 18.69
N THR A 90 3.06 15.01 18.14
CA THR A 90 2.79 15.30 16.72
C THR A 90 3.77 14.55 15.82
N GLU A 91 5.05 14.47 16.19
CA GLU A 91 6.05 13.67 15.50
C GLU A 91 5.70 12.18 15.53
N ASP A 92 5.32 11.67 16.70
CA ASP A 92 4.86 10.29 16.86
C ASP A 92 3.62 9.99 16.01
N TYR A 93 2.67 10.92 15.96
CA TYR A 93 1.48 10.83 15.13
C TYR A 93 1.81 10.86 13.63
N ALA A 94 2.73 11.72 13.20
CA ALA A 94 3.17 11.79 11.81
C ALA A 94 3.89 10.50 11.39
N ALA A 95 4.67 9.89 12.28
CA ALA A 95 5.27 8.58 12.05
C ALA A 95 4.21 7.48 11.94
N LEU A 96 3.21 7.48 12.81
CA LEU A 96 2.07 6.55 12.71
C LEU A 96 1.33 6.71 11.37
N CYS A 97 1.04 7.95 10.94
CA CYS A 97 0.40 8.20 9.66
C CYS A 97 1.20 7.66 8.47
N ARG A 98 2.54 7.79 8.52
CA ARG A 98 3.43 7.27 7.47
C ARG A 98 3.39 5.74 7.39
N GLU A 99 3.31 5.06 8.52
CA GLU A 99 3.22 3.59 8.57
C GLU A 99 1.86 3.07 8.10
N GLU A 100 0.77 3.73 8.51
CA GLU A 100 -0.60 3.29 8.24
C GLU A 100 -1.12 3.71 6.87
N ASN A 101 -0.62 4.81 6.31
CA ASN A 101 -0.95 5.27 4.97
C ASN A 101 0.32 5.31 4.09
N PRO A 102 0.55 4.27 3.27
CA PRO A 102 1.74 4.20 2.44
C PRO A 102 1.84 5.34 1.42
N ALA A 103 0.73 5.99 1.07
CA ALA A 103 0.73 7.14 0.16
C ALA A 103 1.21 8.46 0.80
N CYS A 104 1.49 8.48 2.11
CA CYS A 104 1.95 9.68 2.82
C CYS A 104 3.42 10.06 2.53
N SER A 105 4.22 9.20 1.88
CA SER A 105 5.53 9.56 1.34
C SER A 105 5.86 8.75 0.09
N GLU A 106 6.74 9.28 -0.76
CA GLU A 106 7.23 8.57 -1.96
C GLU A 106 7.96 7.28 -1.58
N GLU A 107 8.78 7.33 -0.52
CA GLU A 107 9.48 6.16 0.00
C GLU A 107 8.51 5.06 0.45
N ASN A 108 7.45 5.41 1.16
CA ASN A 108 6.46 4.44 1.64
C ASN A 108 5.59 3.92 0.49
N ALA A 109 5.28 4.76 -0.50
CA ALA A 109 4.59 4.33 -1.71
C ALA A 109 5.43 3.30 -2.47
N GLN A 110 6.74 3.54 -2.59
CA GLN A 110 7.65 2.60 -3.23
C GLN A 110 7.76 1.28 -2.46
N LYS A 111 7.85 1.33 -1.13
CA LYS A 111 7.82 0.12 -0.27
C LYS A 111 6.50 -0.64 -0.44
N ALA A 112 5.38 0.06 -0.54
CA ALA A 112 4.06 -0.55 -0.78
C ALA A 112 4.00 -1.24 -2.14
N MET A 113 4.47 -0.56 -3.19
CA MET A 113 4.54 -1.11 -4.54
C MET A 113 5.44 -2.35 -4.59
N GLN A 114 6.60 -2.30 -3.94
CA GLN A 114 7.52 -3.42 -3.86
C GLN A 114 6.87 -4.61 -3.13
N ALA A 115 6.27 -4.39 -1.96
CA ALA A 115 5.57 -5.43 -1.21
C ALA A 115 4.44 -6.07 -2.03
N LEU A 116 3.62 -5.25 -2.72
CA LEU A 116 2.55 -5.74 -3.60
C LEU A 116 3.09 -6.50 -4.82
N SER A 117 4.22 -6.09 -5.38
CA SER A 117 4.81 -6.76 -6.54
C SER A 117 5.35 -8.15 -6.21
N GLN A 118 5.73 -8.40 -4.96
CA GLN A 118 6.23 -9.69 -4.48
C GLN A 118 5.10 -10.69 -4.18
N GLU A 119 3.85 -10.22 -4.09
CA GLU A 119 2.69 -11.04 -3.76
C GLU A 119 1.89 -11.39 -5.02
N ASP A 120 2.42 -12.32 -5.82
CA ASP A 120 1.84 -12.74 -7.11
C ASP A 120 0.36 -13.10 -7.01
N TYR A 121 -0.02 -13.78 -5.92
CA TYR A 121 -1.38 -14.22 -5.70
C TYR A 121 -2.34 -13.06 -5.37
N GLU A 122 -1.91 -12.08 -4.59
CA GLU A 122 -2.71 -10.87 -4.32
C GLU A 122 -2.82 -9.99 -5.59
N ARG A 123 -1.77 -9.95 -6.41
CA ARG A 123 -1.82 -9.32 -7.74
C ARG A 123 -2.79 -10.02 -8.69
N LEU A 124 -2.94 -11.33 -8.59
CA LEU A 124 -3.94 -12.10 -9.33
C LEU A 124 -5.35 -11.74 -8.88
N LYS A 125 -5.61 -11.76 -7.55
CA LYS A 125 -6.91 -11.35 -6.99
C LYS A 125 -7.29 -9.94 -7.42
N TRP A 126 -6.35 -9.00 -7.38
CA TRP A 126 -6.55 -7.63 -7.84
C TRP A 126 -6.95 -7.57 -9.32
N ARG A 127 -6.28 -8.33 -10.21
CA ARG A 127 -6.62 -8.38 -11.64
C ARG A 127 -8.04 -8.87 -11.87
N VAL A 128 -8.45 -9.93 -11.17
CA VAL A 128 -9.82 -10.44 -11.23
C VAL A 128 -10.82 -9.39 -10.76
N LEU A 129 -10.65 -8.86 -9.55
CA LEU A 129 -11.56 -7.86 -8.99
C LEU A 129 -11.69 -6.61 -9.87
N LYS A 130 -10.57 -6.13 -10.42
CA LYS A 130 -10.54 -5.01 -11.35
C LYS A 130 -11.30 -5.31 -12.64
N ALA A 131 -11.15 -6.51 -13.22
CA ALA A 131 -11.85 -6.89 -14.45
C ALA A 131 -13.38 -6.94 -14.30
N PHE A 132 -13.86 -7.18 -13.08
CA PHE A 132 -15.29 -7.23 -12.75
C PHE A 132 -15.81 -5.94 -12.06
N ASP A 133 -15.01 -4.88 -12.01
CA ASP A 133 -15.32 -3.61 -11.33
C ASP A 133 -15.83 -3.84 -9.89
N VAL A 134 -15.10 -4.64 -9.13
CA VAL A 134 -15.40 -4.98 -7.73
C VAL A 134 -14.31 -4.46 -6.82
N LEU A 135 -14.66 -3.74 -5.76
CA LEU A 135 -13.70 -3.36 -4.73
C LEU A 135 -13.43 -4.54 -3.78
N PRO A 136 -12.20 -4.74 -3.28
CA PRO A 136 -11.88 -5.80 -2.32
C PRO A 136 -12.73 -5.79 -1.04
N GLY A 137 -13.23 -4.61 -0.64
CA GLY A 137 -14.08 -4.44 0.53
C GLY A 137 -15.53 -4.88 0.34
N GLU A 138 -16.00 -5.10 -0.89
CA GLU A 138 -17.39 -5.46 -1.17
C GLU A 138 -17.74 -6.85 -0.62
N ALA A 139 -18.98 -7.01 -0.16
CA ALA A 139 -19.45 -8.27 0.40
C ALA A 139 -19.34 -9.45 -0.58
N ARG A 140 -19.47 -9.22 -1.89
CA ARG A 140 -19.28 -10.26 -2.91
C ARG A 140 -17.82 -10.69 -3.05
N ALA A 141 -16.88 -9.75 -3.04
CA ALA A 141 -15.45 -10.05 -3.08
C ALA A 141 -15.01 -10.83 -1.84
N ARG A 142 -15.47 -10.40 -0.65
CA ARG A 142 -15.15 -11.07 0.62
C ARG A 142 -15.67 -12.52 0.73
N ARG A 143 -16.68 -12.89 -0.07
CA ARG A 143 -17.21 -14.26 -0.12
C ARG A 143 -16.47 -15.15 -1.13
N MET A 144 -15.66 -14.57 -2.03
CA MET A 144 -14.91 -15.36 -2.99
C MET A 144 -13.84 -16.17 -2.29
N THR A 145 -13.73 -17.44 -2.67
CA THR A 145 -12.67 -18.33 -2.24
C THR A 145 -11.46 -18.21 -3.16
N ASP A 146 -10.33 -18.70 -2.69
CA ASP A 146 -9.10 -18.78 -3.49
C ASP A 146 -9.30 -19.57 -4.80
N ARG A 147 -10.17 -20.59 -4.77
CA ARG A 147 -10.56 -21.37 -5.96
C ARG A 147 -11.38 -20.53 -6.95
N ASP A 148 -12.26 -19.67 -6.47
CA ASP A 148 -13.07 -18.79 -7.34
C ASP A 148 -12.18 -17.79 -8.08
N TYR A 149 -11.18 -17.22 -7.41
CA TYR A 149 -10.19 -16.36 -8.05
C TYR A 149 -9.38 -17.08 -9.14
N LEU A 150 -8.91 -18.29 -8.86
CA LEU A 150 -8.18 -19.10 -9.83
C LEU A 150 -9.07 -19.47 -11.03
N TYR A 151 -10.33 -19.81 -10.79
CA TYR A 151 -11.30 -20.10 -11.86
C TYR A 151 -11.53 -18.87 -12.75
N CYS A 152 -11.80 -17.71 -12.16
CA CYS A 152 -11.96 -16.46 -12.91
C CYS A 152 -10.72 -16.12 -13.73
N ALA A 153 -9.52 -16.24 -13.14
CA ALA A 153 -8.27 -15.96 -13.84
C ALA A 153 -8.06 -16.91 -15.04
N ALA A 154 -8.33 -18.20 -14.88
CA ALA A 154 -8.23 -19.17 -15.97
C ALA A 154 -9.22 -18.86 -17.10
N GLN A 155 -10.46 -18.48 -16.77
CA GLN A 155 -11.46 -18.07 -17.76
C GLN A 155 -11.04 -16.81 -18.52
N MET A 156 -10.49 -15.81 -17.83
CA MET A 156 -9.97 -14.60 -18.48
C MET A 156 -8.85 -14.91 -19.48
N MET A 157 -7.96 -15.86 -19.16
CA MET A 157 -6.91 -16.31 -20.10
C MET A 157 -7.49 -17.05 -21.32
N LEU A 158 -8.56 -17.82 -21.12
CA LEU A 158 -9.29 -18.46 -22.22
C LEU A 158 -9.98 -17.41 -23.10
N ASP A 159 -10.65 -16.42 -22.52
CA ASP A 159 -11.28 -15.33 -23.27
C ASP A 159 -10.26 -14.56 -24.13
N GLU A 160 -9.07 -14.31 -23.60
CA GLU A 160 -7.97 -13.68 -24.36
C GLU A 160 -7.50 -14.56 -25.53
N ARG A 161 -7.39 -15.87 -25.31
CA ARG A 161 -7.02 -16.83 -26.35
C ARG A 161 -8.10 -16.93 -27.43
N GLU A 162 -9.37 -17.02 -27.06
CA GLU A 162 -10.49 -17.05 -27.99
C GLU A 162 -10.55 -15.77 -28.84
N LYS A 163 -10.27 -14.60 -28.23
CA LYS A 163 -10.14 -13.33 -28.97
C LYS A 163 -9.02 -13.38 -30.01
N LEU A 164 -7.86 -13.92 -29.65
CA LEU A 164 -6.75 -14.09 -30.60
C LEU A 164 -7.11 -15.10 -31.70
N ASP A 165 -7.80 -16.18 -31.35
CA ASP A 165 -8.21 -17.21 -32.29
C ASP A 165 -9.29 -16.73 -33.28
N ALA A 166 -10.14 -15.80 -32.86
CA ALA A 166 -11.11 -15.12 -33.72
C ALA A 166 -10.47 -14.14 -34.72
N MET A 167 -9.22 -13.71 -34.52
CA MET A 167 -8.51 -12.82 -35.44
C MET A 167 -7.99 -13.57 -36.67
N CYS A 168 -7.96 -12.89 -37.82
CA CYS A 168 -7.27 -13.41 -39.00
C CYS A 168 -5.75 -13.58 -38.72
N PRO A 169 -5.03 -14.44 -39.46
CA PRO A 169 -3.62 -14.74 -39.17
C PRO A 169 -2.73 -13.51 -39.04
N SER A 170 -2.89 -12.51 -39.92
CA SER A 170 -2.11 -11.27 -39.88
C SER A 170 -2.41 -10.40 -38.65
N CYS A 171 -3.69 -10.25 -38.27
CA CYS A 171 -4.06 -9.50 -37.08
C CYS A 171 -3.61 -10.20 -35.79
N ARG A 172 -3.68 -11.54 -35.77
CA ARG A 172 -3.19 -12.36 -34.65
C ARG A 172 -1.70 -12.19 -34.45
N GLU A 173 -0.91 -12.29 -35.52
CA GLU A 173 0.54 -12.09 -35.48
C GLU A 173 0.88 -10.69 -34.95
N ARG A 174 0.17 -9.65 -35.44
CA ARG A 174 0.37 -8.28 -34.97
C ARG A 174 -0.02 -8.09 -33.50
N ALA A 175 -1.08 -8.74 -33.02
CA ALA A 175 -1.51 -8.66 -31.62
C ALA A 175 -0.55 -9.38 -30.66
N GLN A 176 0.17 -10.39 -31.15
CA GLN A 176 1.17 -11.12 -30.37
C GLN A 176 2.51 -10.37 -30.27
N ARG A 177 2.78 -9.42 -31.17
CA ARG A 177 3.97 -8.56 -31.10
C ARG A 177 3.85 -7.63 -29.89
N ARG A 178 4.90 -7.60 -29.06
CA ARG A 178 5.00 -6.64 -27.96
C ARG A 178 5.33 -5.27 -28.55
N LEU A 179 4.33 -4.47 -28.84
CA LEU A 179 4.53 -3.11 -29.35
C LEU A 179 4.47 -2.09 -28.21
N CYS A 180 5.29 -1.04 -28.27
CA CYS A 180 5.20 0.07 -27.34
C CYS A 180 3.83 0.75 -27.47
N PRO A 181 3.04 0.90 -26.38
CA PRO A 181 1.73 1.53 -26.44
C PRO A 181 1.77 3.03 -26.79
N VAL A 182 2.96 3.65 -26.78
CA VAL A 182 3.16 5.06 -27.11
C VAL A 182 3.59 5.24 -28.57
N CYS A 183 4.64 4.56 -29.01
CA CYS A 183 5.22 4.76 -30.35
C CYS A 183 4.96 3.63 -31.36
N GLY A 184 4.46 2.47 -30.91
CA GLY A 184 4.16 1.33 -31.78
C GLY A 184 5.38 0.54 -32.26
N GLU A 185 6.57 0.85 -31.77
CA GLU A 185 7.81 0.14 -32.08
C GLU A 185 7.86 -1.21 -31.34
N GLU A 186 8.51 -2.21 -31.94
CA GLU A 186 8.66 -3.53 -31.32
C GLU A 186 9.55 -3.43 -30.07
N MET A 187 8.99 -3.83 -28.93
CA MET A 187 9.68 -3.94 -27.67
C MET A 187 10.56 -5.20 -27.70
N PRO A 188 11.83 -5.11 -27.30
CA PRO A 188 12.71 -6.27 -27.27
C PRO A 188 12.17 -7.33 -26.31
N GLU A 189 12.36 -8.61 -26.65
CA GLU A 189 11.98 -9.73 -25.78
C GLU A 189 12.79 -9.75 -24.48
N GLU A 190 14.05 -9.32 -24.56
CA GLU A 190 15.00 -9.23 -23.46
C GLU A 190 15.14 -7.76 -23.00
N ASN A 191 15.11 -7.56 -21.68
CA ASN A 191 15.36 -6.24 -21.10
C ASN A 191 16.85 -5.88 -21.29
N ALA A 192 17.17 -5.04 -22.26
CA ALA A 192 18.54 -4.59 -22.53
C ALA A 192 19.21 -3.87 -21.33
N GLY A 193 18.42 -3.41 -20.35
CA GLY A 193 18.92 -2.84 -19.09
C GLY A 193 19.19 -3.88 -17.98
N PHE A 194 18.94 -5.17 -18.23
CA PHE A 194 19.22 -6.24 -17.29
C PHE A 194 20.71 -6.61 -17.33
N ASP A 195 21.46 -6.21 -16.30
CA ASP A 195 22.86 -6.58 -16.12
C ASP A 195 22.94 -7.96 -15.47
N GLU A 196 23.23 -8.97 -16.29
CA GLU A 196 23.33 -10.37 -15.88
C GLU A 196 24.36 -10.59 -14.76
N ARG A 197 25.51 -9.89 -14.83
CA ARG A 197 26.57 -9.99 -13.83
C ARG A 197 26.13 -9.42 -12.49
N ARG A 198 25.43 -8.28 -12.51
CA ARG A 198 24.85 -7.69 -11.29
C ARG A 198 23.77 -8.57 -10.69
N PHE A 199 22.96 -9.23 -11.52
CA PHE A 199 21.96 -10.19 -11.04
C PHE A 199 22.61 -11.40 -10.37
N GLU A 200 23.68 -11.95 -10.95
CA GLU A 200 24.45 -13.04 -10.36
C GLU A 200 25.09 -12.63 -9.02
N GLU A 201 25.68 -11.44 -8.94
CA GLU A 201 26.22 -10.90 -7.68
C GLU A 201 25.14 -10.78 -6.59
N LEU A 202 23.94 -10.33 -6.94
CA LEU A 202 22.82 -10.22 -6.00
C LEU A 202 22.23 -11.59 -5.62
N ARG A 203 22.20 -12.54 -6.55
CA ARG A 203 21.78 -13.93 -6.31
C ARG A 203 22.74 -14.62 -5.35
N ASP A 204 24.04 -14.51 -5.60
CA ASP A 204 25.08 -15.15 -4.81
C ASP A 204 25.28 -14.47 -3.45
N ALA A 205 24.92 -13.18 -3.33
CA ALA A 205 24.81 -12.46 -2.07
C ALA A 205 23.56 -12.83 -1.24
N GLY A 206 22.74 -13.79 -1.69
CA GLY A 206 21.58 -14.30 -0.94
C GLY A 206 20.35 -13.39 -0.95
N VAL A 207 20.31 -12.37 -1.83
CA VAL A 207 19.20 -11.40 -1.90
C VAL A 207 17.98 -12.00 -2.63
N CYS A 208 18.14 -13.12 -3.35
CA CYS A 208 17.14 -13.71 -4.23
C CYS A 208 16.72 -15.16 -3.87
N GLU A 209 16.78 -15.58 -2.61
CA GLU A 209 16.53 -17.00 -2.22
C GLU A 209 15.07 -17.51 -2.34
N THR A 210 14.11 -16.73 -2.86
CA THR A 210 12.69 -17.19 -2.91
C THR A 210 12.13 -17.43 -4.31
N ALA A 211 12.94 -17.86 -5.30
CA ALA A 211 12.38 -18.34 -6.56
C ALA A 211 13.31 -19.30 -7.34
N SER A 212 13.43 -20.55 -6.89
CA SER A 212 13.49 -21.76 -7.73
C SER A 212 14.12 -22.92 -6.97
N SER A 213 13.29 -23.80 -6.42
CA SER A 213 13.65 -25.21 -6.26
C SER A 213 12.68 -26.03 -7.11
N GLY A 214 13.23 -26.74 -8.09
CA GLY A 214 12.55 -27.84 -8.77
C GLY A 214 12.42 -27.74 -10.29
N ALA A 215 13.54 -27.79 -11.01
CA ALA A 215 13.57 -28.34 -12.36
C ALA A 215 14.88 -29.14 -12.50
N ASP A 216 14.85 -30.37 -12.01
CA ASP A 216 15.92 -31.36 -12.19
C ASP A 216 15.60 -32.10 -13.50
N GLU A 217 16.15 -31.62 -14.62
CA GLU A 217 16.17 -32.33 -15.90
C GLU A 217 17.48 -33.10 -16.04
N THR A 218 17.49 -34.34 -15.55
CA THR A 218 18.49 -35.33 -16.00
C THR A 218 18.03 -35.93 -17.33
N CYS A 219 18.51 -35.35 -18.44
CA CYS A 219 18.55 -36.03 -19.74
C CYS A 219 19.99 -36.51 -19.97
N GLY A 220 20.28 -37.75 -19.59
CA GLY A 220 21.51 -38.46 -19.93
C GLY A 220 21.28 -39.35 -21.15
N ALA A 221 21.97 -39.04 -22.23
CA ALA A 221 22.13 -39.92 -23.38
C ALA A 221 22.88 -41.21 -22.97
N VAL A 222 22.28 -42.38 -23.17
CA VAL A 222 22.62 -43.44 -24.15
C VAL A 222 21.40 -44.36 -24.30
#